data_AF-A0A6V8KX88-F1
#
_entry.id   AF-A0A6V8KX88-F1
#
_cell.length_a   1.000
_cell.length_b   1.000
_cell.length_c   1.000
_cell.angle_alpha   90.00
_cell.angle_beta   90.00
_cell.angle_gamma   90.00
#
_symmetry.space_group_name_H-M   'P 1'
#
loop_
_entity.id
_entity.type
_entity.pdbx_description
1 polymer ?
#
loop_
_entity_poly.entity_id
_entity_poly.type
_entity_poly.pdbx_seq_one_letter_code
_entity_poly.pdbx_strand_id
1 'polypeptide(L)' 'MPGRSVTSKVLALLDAFGPASPALTLSELARRAGVSLPTAYRRVAELVE' A
#
# COMPACT_ATOMS: atom_id res chain seq x y z
N MET A 1 -9.78 7.67 15.90
CA MET A 1 -8.76 6.66 15.53
C MET A 1 -8.34 6.91 14.09
N PRO A 2 -7.26 7.69 13.85
CA PRO A 2 -6.68 7.80 12.53
C PRO A 2 -6.17 6.41 12.13
N GLY A 3 -6.64 5.85 11.01
CA GLY A 3 -6.24 4.50 10.57
C GLY A 3 -7.35 3.60 10.00
N ARG A 4 -8.57 4.09 9.76
CA ARG A 4 -9.64 3.27 9.13
C ARG A 4 -10.10 3.73 7.76
N SER A 5 -9.73 4.93 7.29
CA SER A 5 -10.18 5.43 6.00
C SER A 5 -9.40 4.81 4.84
N VAL A 6 -10.02 4.81 3.67
CA VAL A 6 -9.39 4.40 2.40
C VAL A 6 -8.14 5.24 2.14
N THR A 7 -8.22 6.55 2.32
CA THR A 7 -7.10 7.49 2.14
C THR A 7 -5.91 7.14 3.02
N SER A 8 -6.13 6.81 4.29
CA SER A 8 -5.04 6.41 5.20
C SER A 8 -4.33 5.15 4.73
N LYS A 9 -5.04 4.20 4.11
CA LYS A 9 -4.45 2.97 3.55
C LYS A 9 -3.65 3.25 2.30
N VAL A 10 -4.12 4.16 1.43
CA VAL A 10 -3.39 4.57 0.23
C VAL A 10 -2.08 5.27 0.60
N LEU A 11 -2.11 6.20 1.55
CA LEU A 11 -0.90 6.85 2.05
C LEU A 11 0.09 5.85 2.64
N ALA A 12 -0.38 4.89 3.45
CA ALA A 12 0.48 3.84 3.98
C ALA A 12 1.11 2.94 2.90
N LEU A 13 0.45 2.74 1.76
CA LEU A 13 1.02 2.02 0.61
C LEU A 13 2.12 2.87 -0.07
N LEU A 14 1.91 4.18 -0.22
CA LEU A 14 2.91 5.09 -0.81
C LEU A 14 4.14 5.26 0.10
N ASP A 15 3.93 5.33 1.42
CA ASP A 15 5.00 5.45 2.42
C ASP A 15 5.85 4.17 2.56
N ALA A 16 5.41 3.04 2.01
CA ALA A 16 6.14 1.77 2.07
C ALA A 16 7.36 1.72 1.12
N PHE A 17 7.39 2.59 0.11
CA PHE A 17 8.51 2.75 -0.81
C PHE A 17 9.61 3.61 -0.20
N GLY A 18 10.84 3.42 -0.65
CA GLY A 18 11.96 4.25 -0.22
C GLY A 18 13.18 4.10 -1.13
N PRO A 19 14.24 4.89 -0.92
CA PRO A 19 15.41 4.91 -1.81
C PRO A 19 16.09 3.54 -1.96
N ALA A 20 16.10 2.73 -0.90
CA ALA A 20 16.66 1.37 -0.89
C ALA A 20 15.66 0.30 -1.39
N SER A 21 14.41 0.65 -1.62
CA SER A 21 13.37 -0.26 -2.11
C SER A 21 12.44 0.47 -3.08
N PRO A 22 12.93 0.82 -4.29
CA PRO A 22 12.15 1.54 -5.29
C PRO A 22 11.09 0.65 -5.96
N ALA A 23 11.26 -0.67 -5.90
CA ALA A 23 10.32 -1.64 -6.41
C ALA A 23 9.94 -2.63 -5.30
N LEU A 24 8.66 -2.94 -5.19
CA LEU A 24 8.10 -3.85 -4.21
C LEU A 24 7.07 -4.75 -4.89
N THR A 25 7.06 -6.02 -4.53
CA THR A 25 5.94 -6.91 -4.85
C THR A 25 4.70 -6.48 -4.08
N LEU A 26 3.52 -6.85 -4.58
CA LEU A 26 2.24 -6.57 -3.90
C LEU A 26 2.18 -7.17 -2.49
N SER A 27 2.79 -8.33 -2.28
CA SER A 27 2.88 -8.99 -0.97
C SER A 27 3.76 -8.22 0.01
N GLU A 28 4.90 -7.68 -0.46
CA GLU A 28 5.75 -6.84 0.38
C GLU A 28 5.06 -5.52 0.73
N LEU A 29 4.36 -4.93 -0.23
CA LEU A 29 3.61 -3.70 -0.06
C LEU A 29 2.48 -3.88 0.98
N ALA A 30 1.70 -4.96 0.86
CA ALA A 30 0.66 -5.32 1.81
C ALA A 30 1.21 -5.49 3.23
N ARG A 31 2.35 -6.20 3.37
CA ARG A 31 3.01 -6.41 4.66
C ARG A 31 3.50 -5.09 5.27
N ARG A 32 4.15 -4.24 4.49
CA ARG A 32 4.69 -2.95 4.98
C ARG A 32 3.60 -1.95 5.35
N ALA A 33 2.51 -1.91 4.58
CA ALA A 33 1.37 -1.02 4.83
C ALA A 33 0.36 -1.55 5.86
N GLY A 34 0.55 -2.78 6.37
CA GLY A 34 -0.35 -3.38 7.37
C GLY A 34 -1.76 -3.68 6.84
N VAL A 35 -1.88 -4.01 5.55
CA VAL A 35 -3.17 -4.34 4.90
C VAL A 35 -3.16 -5.77 4.33
N SER A 36 -4.34 -6.32 4.06
CA SER A 36 -4.43 -7.61 3.37
C SER A 36 -3.98 -7.49 1.91
N LEU A 37 -3.40 -8.57 1.35
CA LEU A 37 -2.96 -8.62 -0.04
C LEU A 37 -4.07 -8.25 -1.04
N PRO A 38 -5.32 -8.75 -0.92
CA PRO A 38 -6.40 -8.32 -1.81
C PRO A 38 -6.74 -6.82 -1.70
N THR A 39 -6.57 -6.22 -0.51
CA THR A 39 -6.78 -4.79 -0.31
C THR A 39 -5.68 -3.98 -0.98
N ALA A 40 -4.41 -4.40 -0.85
CA ALA A 40 -3.29 -3.77 -1.54
C ALA A 40 -3.46 -3.85 -3.06
N TYR A 41 -3.80 -5.04 -3.59
CA TYR A 41 -4.01 -5.25 -5.02
C TYR A 41 -5.06 -4.29 -5.61
N ARG A 42 -6.26 -4.25 -5.02
CA ARG A 42 -7.34 -3.36 -5.51
C ARG A 42 -6.95 -1.89 -5.47
N ARG A 43 -6.28 -1.43 -4.42
CA ARG A 43 -5.86 -0.03 -4.29
C ARG A 43 -4.74 0.34 -5.25
N VAL A 44 -3.78 -0.54 -5.46
CA VAL A 44 -2.71 -0.31 -6.43
C VAL A 44 -3.29 -0.29 -7.84
N ALA A 45 -4.22 -1.18 -8.18
CA ALA A 45 -4.91 -1.17 -9.47
C ALA A 45 -5.59 0.19 -9.75
N GLU A 46 -6.34 0.73 -8.77
CA GLU A 46 -6.97 2.06 -8.86
C GLU A 46 -5.97 3.23 -9.05
N LEU A 47 -4.69 3.07 -8.70
CA LEU A 47 -3.67 4.13 -8.80
C LEU A 47 -2.89 4.10 -10.11
N VAL A 48 -2.92 2.98 -10.83
CA VAL A 48 -2.17 2.77 -12.07
C VAL A 48 -3.04 2.77 -13.32
N GLU A 49 -4.36 2.73 -13.15
CA GLU A 49 -5.35 3.07 -14.18
C GLU A 49 -5.38 4.59 -14.44
#